data_AF-C3XRZ9-F1
#
_entry.id   AF-C3XRZ9-F1
#
_cell.length_a   1.000
_cell.length_b   1.000
_cell.length_c   1.000
_cell.angle_alpha   90.00
_cell.angle_beta   90.00
_cell.angle_gamma   90.00
#
_symmetry.space_group_name_H-M   'P 1'
#
loop_
_entity.id
_entity.type
_entity.pdbx_description
1 polymer ?
#
loop_
_entity_poly.entity_id
_entity_poly.type
_entity_poly.pdbx_seq_one_letter_code
_entity_poly.pdbx_strand_id
1 'polypeptide(L)'
;MSDDERDLDVDSDADKRAHHNALERQRRDHIKNSFSSLRDAVPALQGEKQASRAQILNKATDYIQYMRRKNQTHQQDIDDLKKQNALLDQQVRALEKARATGNLSSALLNDASSL
;
A
#
# COMPACT_ATOMS: atom_id res chain seq x y z
N MET A 1 4.42 72.83 -11.90
CA MET A 1 3.65 72.00 -12.84
C MET A 1 4.19 70.59 -12.70
N SER A 2 3.28 69.63 -12.58
CA SER A 2 3.36 68.42 -11.78
C SER A 2 4.40 67.38 -12.24
N ASP A 3 5.34 67.08 -11.34
CA ASP A 3 6.16 65.86 -11.33
C ASP A 3 5.46 64.79 -10.46
N ASP A 4 4.21 64.47 -10.78
CA ASP A 4 3.41 63.48 -10.07
C ASP A 4 3.05 62.33 -11.03
N GLU A 5 3.25 61.10 -10.53
CA GLU A 5 2.60 59.86 -10.97
C GLU A 5 3.10 59.22 -12.27
N ARG A 6 4.34 58.68 -12.25
CA ARG A 6 4.69 57.49 -13.04
C ARG A 6 5.27 56.39 -12.17
N ASP A 7 4.60 56.07 -11.07
CA ASP A 7 4.59 54.70 -10.55
C ASP A 7 3.69 53.85 -11.43
N LEU A 8 4.10 53.69 -12.70
CA LEU A 8 3.56 52.64 -13.53
C LEU A 8 4.28 51.38 -13.13
N ASP A 9 3.56 50.57 -12.38
CA ASP A 9 3.80 49.22 -11.92
C ASP A 9 4.06 48.27 -13.12
N VAL A 10 5.16 48.51 -13.85
CA VAL A 10 5.56 47.77 -15.04
C VAL A 10 6.57 46.71 -14.62
N ASP A 11 6.05 45.61 -14.07
CA ASP A 11 6.76 44.34 -14.17
C ASP A 11 7.04 44.12 -15.67
N SER A 12 8.30 44.33 -16.08
CA SER A 12 8.66 44.32 -17.49
C SER A 12 8.37 42.94 -18.07
N ASP A 13 8.17 42.82 -19.39
CA ASP A 13 8.01 41.50 -20.01
C ASP A 13 9.21 40.57 -19.74
N ALA A 14 10.36 41.12 -19.34
CA ALA A 14 11.49 40.35 -18.85
C ALA A 14 11.26 39.80 -17.43
N ASP A 15 10.71 40.60 -16.52
CA ASP A 15 10.44 40.21 -15.13
C ASP A 15 9.32 39.16 -15.06
N LYS A 16 8.24 39.33 -15.84
CA LYS A 16 7.18 38.30 -15.99
C LYS A 16 7.73 36.97 -16.48
N ARG A 17 8.65 36.99 -17.46
CA ARG A 17 9.34 35.80 -17.97
C ARG A 17 10.25 35.19 -16.92
N ALA A 18 10.99 36.00 -16.17
CA ALA A 18 11.87 35.54 -15.10
C ALA A 18 11.07 34.86 -13.98
N HIS A 19 9.96 35.47 -13.54
CA HIS A 19 9.06 34.92 -12.54
C HIS A 19 8.44 33.59 -13.01
N HIS A 20 7.93 33.53 -14.24
CA HIS A 20 7.39 32.29 -14.81
C HIS A 20 8.45 31.17 -14.85
N ASN A 21 9.68 31.47 -15.25
CA ASN A 21 10.79 30.50 -15.26
C ASN A 21 11.15 30.01 -13.85
N ALA A 22 11.11 30.90 -12.85
CA ALA A 22 11.34 30.56 -11.46
C ALA A 22 10.26 29.57 -10.95
N LEU A 23 9.00 29.85 -11.21
CA LEU A 23 7.88 28.96 -10.85
C LEU A 23 7.99 27.59 -11.53
N GLU A 24 8.32 27.54 -12.82
CA GLU A 24 8.46 26.26 -13.52
C GLU A 24 9.66 25.46 -13.02
N ARG A 25 10.76 26.10 -12.63
CA ARG A 25 11.89 25.43 -11.97
C ARG A 25 11.45 24.82 -10.64
N GLN A 26 10.75 25.58 -9.80
CA GLN A 26 10.20 25.08 -8.54
C GLN A 26 9.27 23.88 -8.77
N ARG A 27 8.41 23.93 -9.79
CA ARG A 27 7.55 22.80 -10.16
C ARG A 27 8.35 21.55 -10.54
N ARG A 28 9.41 21.72 -11.34
CA ARG A 28 10.29 20.61 -11.76
C ARG A 28 11.05 20.00 -10.59
N ASP A 29 11.50 20.81 -9.64
CA ASP A 29 12.17 20.35 -8.43
C ASP A 29 11.21 19.55 -7.54
N HIS A 30 9.97 20.02 -7.39
CA HIS A 30 8.95 19.26 -6.67
C HIS A 30 8.67 17.89 -7.33
N ILE A 31 8.51 17.85 -8.66
CA ILE A 31 8.33 16.60 -9.40
C ILE A 31 9.54 15.66 -9.20
N LYS A 32 10.77 16.20 -9.26
CA LYS A 32 11.99 15.41 -9.04
C LYS A 32 12.02 14.79 -7.64
N ASN A 33 11.60 15.53 -6.62
CA ASN A 33 11.49 15.02 -5.25
C ASN A 33 10.44 13.91 -5.17
N SER A 34 9.26 14.09 -5.77
CA SER A 34 8.21 13.06 -5.82
C SER A 34 8.68 11.77 -6.51
N PHE A 35 9.45 11.87 -7.59
CA PHE A 35 10.06 10.71 -8.24
C PHE A 35 11.09 10.00 -7.34
N SER A 36 11.85 10.75 -6.55
CA SER A 36 12.81 10.20 -5.60
C SER A 36 12.08 9.43 -4.50
N SER A 37 11.04 10.02 -3.90
CA SER A 37 10.21 9.35 -2.90
C SER A 37 9.52 8.11 -3.46
N LEU A 38 9.02 8.17 -4.70
CA LEU A 38 8.39 7.02 -5.36
C LEU A 38 9.40 5.88 -5.58
N ARG A 39 10.62 6.19 -6.04
CA ARG A 39 11.69 5.20 -6.21
C ARG A 39 11.99 4.50 -4.90
N ASP A 40 12.16 5.27 -3.82
CA ASP A 40 12.57 4.74 -2.52
C ASP A 40 11.47 3.87 -1.88
N ALA A 41 10.20 4.11 -2.22
CA ALA A 41 9.06 3.31 -1.79
C ALA A 41 8.88 1.98 -2.56
N VAL A 42 9.58 1.78 -3.69
CA VAL A 42 9.49 0.56 -4.50
C VAL A 42 10.71 -0.33 -4.23
N PRO A 43 10.55 -1.50 -3.56
CA PRO A 43 11.68 -2.33 -3.14
C PRO A 43 12.64 -2.73 -4.27
N ALA A 44 12.11 -2.99 -5.47
CA ALA A 44 12.92 -3.36 -6.64
C ALA A 44 13.82 -2.23 -7.17
N LEU A 45 13.64 -1.00 -6.69
CA LEU A 45 14.44 0.17 -7.07
C LEU A 45 15.30 0.68 -5.91
N GLN A 46 15.20 0.09 -4.72
CA GLN A 46 16.02 0.48 -3.58
C GLN A 46 17.50 0.19 -3.87
N GLY A 47 18.36 1.18 -3.66
CA GLY A 47 19.79 1.09 -3.97
C GLY A 47 20.15 1.42 -5.42
N GLU A 48 19.19 1.55 -6.33
CA GLU A 48 19.43 1.96 -7.72
C GLU A 48 19.64 3.48 -7.78
N LYS A 49 20.91 3.90 -7.84
CA LYS A 49 21.28 5.32 -7.82
C LYS A 49 20.72 6.09 -9.03
N GLN A 50 20.46 5.43 -10.16
CA GLN A 50 20.09 6.09 -11.42
C GLN A 50 18.92 5.42 -12.17
N ALA A 51 17.79 5.17 -11.49
CA ALA A 51 16.57 4.74 -12.17
C ALA A 51 15.94 5.88 -13.01
N SER A 52 15.65 5.63 -14.29
CA SER A 52 14.95 6.61 -15.14
C SER A 52 13.49 6.78 -14.71
N ARG A 53 12.87 7.93 -15.04
CA ARG A 53 11.45 8.19 -14.75
C ARG A 53 10.51 7.10 -15.28
N ALA A 54 10.76 6.63 -16.50
CA ALA A 54 9.96 5.55 -17.10
C ALA A 54 10.11 4.24 -16.32
N GLN A 55 11.33 3.87 -15.93
CA GLN A 55 11.55 2.68 -15.10
C GLN A 55 10.87 2.80 -13.73
N ILE A 56 10.93 3.98 -13.10
CA ILE A 56 10.26 4.23 -11.81
C ILE A 56 8.75 3.98 -11.95
N LEU A 57 8.10 4.54 -12.97
CA LEU A 57 6.66 4.37 -13.18
C LEU A 57 6.30 2.91 -13.49
N ASN A 58 7.07 2.23 -14.33
CA ASN A 58 6.83 0.83 -14.67
C ASN A 58 6.95 -0.07 -13.44
N LYS A 59 8.06 0.04 -12.69
CA LYS A 59 8.28 -0.77 -11.48
C LYS A 59 7.29 -0.45 -10.37
N ALA A 60 6.89 0.81 -10.21
CA ALA A 60 5.83 1.18 -9.27
C ALA A 60 4.49 0.53 -9.65
N THR A 61 4.14 0.53 -10.94
CA THR A 61 2.93 -0.12 -11.45
C THR A 61 2.95 -1.63 -11.18
N ASP A 62 4.05 -2.29 -11.52
CA ASP A 62 4.26 -3.71 -11.27
C ASP A 62 4.14 -4.03 -9.77
N TYR A 63 4.75 -3.20 -8.92
CA TYR A 63 4.73 -3.38 -7.47
C TYR A 63 3.32 -3.22 -6.89
N ILE A 64 2.54 -2.25 -7.34
CA ILE A 64 1.14 -2.09 -6.93
C ILE A 64 0.33 -3.32 -7.31
N GLN A 65 0.48 -3.83 -8.54
CA GLN A 65 -0.23 -5.04 -8.99
C GLN A 65 0.18 -6.29 -8.21
N TYR A 66 1.48 -6.42 -7.90
CA TYR A 66 2.00 -7.49 -7.05
C TYR A 66 1.41 -7.42 -5.64
N MET A 67 1.46 -6.24 -5.00
CA MET A 67 0.95 -6.06 -3.63
C MET A 67 -0.56 -6.29 -3.54
N ARG A 68 -1.34 -5.89 -4.55
CA ARG A 68 -2.78 -6.21 -4.62
C ARG A 68 -3.04 -7.72 -4.61
N ARG A 69 -2.35 -8.48 -5.47
CA ARG A 69 -2.47 -9.94 -5.51
C ARG A 69 -2.04 -10.58 -4.20
N LYS A 70 -0.89 -10.14 -3.65
CA LYS A 70 -0.37 -10.64 -2.36
C LYS A 70 -1.35 -10.40 -1.21
N ASN A 71 -1.91 -9.21 -1.11
CA ASN A 71 -2.91 -8.89 -0.08
C ASN A 71 -4.18 -9.73 -0.24
N GLN A 72 -4.62 -10.00 -1.48
CA GLN A 72 -5.76 -10.87 -1.73
C GLN A 72 -5.50 -12.31 -1.27
N THR A 73 -4.33 -12.88 -1.57
CA THR A 73 -3.93 -14.20 -1.07
C THR A 73 -3.89 -14.22 0.46
N HIS A 74 -3.26 -13.23 1.10
CA HIS A 74 -3.26 -13.16 2.56
C HIS A 74 -4.64 -13.04 3.17
N GLN A 75 -5.55 -12.31 2.53
CA GLN A 75 -6.94 -12.22 2.99
C GLN A 75 -7.65 -13.58 2.90
N GLN A 76 -7.42 -14.32 1.81
CA GLN A 76 -7.93 -15.68 1.66
C GLN A 76 -7.39 -16.62 2.76
N ASP A 77 -6.07 -16.57 3.01
CA ASP A 77 -5.43 -17.37 4.07
C ASP A 77 -6.03 -17.05 5.45
N ILE A 78 -6.25 -15.77 5.75
CA ILE A 78 -6.89 -15.32 6.99
C ILE A 78 -8.30 -15.89 7.12
N ASP A 79 -9.08 -15.85 6.04
CA ASP A 79 -10.47 -16.32 6.06
C ASP A 79 -10.57 -17.83 6.20
N ASP A 80 -9.66 -18.58 5.59
CA ASP A 80 -9.60 -20.03 5.72
C ASP A 80 -9.13 -20.47 7.10
N LEU A 81 -8.13 -19.79 7.68
CA LEU A 81 -7.70 -20.01 9.07
C LEU A 81 -8.83 -19.70 10.06
N LYS A 82 -9.63 -18.65 9.84
CA LYS A 82 -10.79 -18.34 10.67
C LYS A 82 -11.84 -19.46 10.64
N LYS A 83 -12.13 -20.02 9.45
CA LYS A 83 -13.06 -21.16 9.32
C LYS A 83 -12.52 -22.38 10.05
N GLN A 84 -11.23 -22.70 9.89
CA GLN A 84 -10.60 -23.82 10.57
C GLN A 84 -10.66 -23.66 12.10
N ASN A 85 -10.32 -22.47 12.61
CA ASN A 85 -10.42 -22.19 14.04
C ASN A 85 -11.85 -22.32 14.56
N ALA A 86 -12.85 -21.82 13.82
CA ALA A 86 -14.25 -21.97 14.22
C ALA A 86 -14.69 -23.45 14.30
N LEU A 87 -14.25 -24.29 13.35
CA LEU A 87 -14.52 -25.72 13.37
C LEU A 87 -13.83 -26.42 14.55
N LEU A 88 -12.57 -26.09 14.81
CA LEU A 88 -11.83 -26.64 15.95
C LEU A 88 -12.45 -26.22 17.29
N ASP A 89 -12.84 -24.95 17.43
CA ASP A 89 -13.53 -24.46 18.62
C ASP A 89 -14.86 -25.19 18.85
N GLN A 90 -15.61 -25.48 17.78
CA GLN A 90 -16.84 -26.27 17.87
C GLN A 90 -16.56 -27.70 18.32
N GLN A 91 -15.52 -28.36 17.79
CA GLN A 91 -15.12 -29.70 18.18
C GLN A 91 -14.68 -29.76 19.65
N VAL A 92 -13.85 -28.80 20.09
CA VAL A 92 -13.40 -28.69 21.48
C VAL A 92 -14.60 -28.56 22.41
N ARG A 93 -15.53 -27.64 22.13
CA ARG A 93 -16.76 -27.45 22.94
C ARG A 93 -17.62 -28.72 22.99
N ALA A 94 -17.74 -29.45 21.89
CA ALA A 94 -18.50 -30.70 21.84
C ALA A 94 -17.84 -31.79 22.70
N LEU A 95 -16.50 -31.93 22.62
CA LEU A 95 -15.73 -32.88 23.42
C LEU A 95 -15.77 -32.53 24.91
N GLU A 96 -15.63 -31.25 25.28
CA GLU A 96 -15.76 -30.78 26.65
C GLU A 96 -17.14 -31.12 27.23
N LYS A 97 -18.20 -30.90 26.46
CA LYS A 97 -19.57 -31.28 26.85
C LYS A 97 -19.71 -32.79 27.02
N ALA A 98 -19.21 -33.60 26.08
CA ALA A 98 -19.28 -35.06 26.15
C ALA A 98 -18.48 -35.63 27.34
N ARG A 99 -17.35 -35.01 27.68
CA ARG A 99 -16.55 -35.35 28.86
C ARG A 99 -17.28 -34.99 30.15
N ALA A 100 -17.92 -33.82 30.20
CA ALA A 100 -18.70 -33.38 31.35
C ALA A 100 -19.95 -34.27 31.60
N THR A 101 -20.55 -34.82 30.54
CA THR A 101 -21.71 -35.72 30.65
C THR A 101 -21.33 -37.18 30.89
N GLY A 102 -20.04 -37.53 31.05
CA GLY A 102 -19.59 -38.90 31.33
C GLY A 102 -19.68 -39.88 30.17
N ASN A 103 -19.98 -39.42 28.94
CA ASN A 103 -20.21 -40.25 27.75
C ASN A 103 -18.95 -40.47 26.90
N LEU A 104 -17.76 -40.18 27.43
CA LEU A 104 -16.50 -40.15 26.67
C LEU A 104 -16.16 -41.50 25.97
N SER A 105 -16.60 -42.62 26.55
CA SER A 105 -16.37 -43.97 26.03
C SER A 105 -17.20 -44.34 24.80
N SER A 106 -18.37 -43.73 24.56
CA SER A 106 -19.17 -44.03 23.35
C SER A 106 -18.74 -43.22 22.13
N ALA A 107 -18.23 -42.01 22.32
CA ALA A 107 -17.80 -41.12 21.22
C ALA A 107 -16.48 -41.57 20.56
N LEU A 108 -15.53 -42.10 21.34
CA LEU A 108 -14.22 -42.56 20.82
C LEU A 108 -14.32 -43.87 20.00
N LEU A 109 -15.30 -44.72 20.30
CA LEU A 109 -15.50 -45.99 19.58
C LEU A 109 -16.14 -45.79 18.20
N ASN A 110 -16.87 -44.70 18.01
CA ASN A 110 -17.61 -44.45 16.76
C ASN A 110 -16.73 -43.81 15.67
N ASP A 111 -15.69 -43.06 16.05
CA ASP A 111 -14.76 -42.42 15.10
C ASP A 111 -13.72 -43.41 14.52
N ALA A 112 -13.31 -44.41 15.30
CA ALA A 112 -12.40 -45.47 14.85
C ALA A 112 -13.03 -46.46 13.84
N SER A 113 -14.35 -46.41 13.64
CA SER A 113 -15.08 -47.28 12.70
C SER A 113 -15.33 -46.61 11.33
N SER A 114 -14.83 -45.38 11.12
CA SER A 114 -15.03 -44.60 9.88
C SER A 114 -13.77 -44.48 9.00
N LEU A 115 -12.70 -45.24 9.29
CA LEU A 115 -11.56 -45.46 8.39
C LEU A 115 -11.72 -46.81 7.67
#